data_AF-A0A5C8VEK3-F1
#
_entry.id   AF-A0A5C8VEK3-F1
#
_cell.length_a   1.000
_cell.length_b   1.000
_cell.length_c   1.000
_cell.angle_alpha   90.00
_cell.angle_beta   90.00
_cell.angle_gamma   90.00
#
_symmetry.space_group_name_H-M   'P 1'
#
loop_
_entity.id
_entity.type
_entity.pdbx_description
1 polymer ?
#
loop_
_entity_poly.entity_id
_entity_poly.type
_entity_poly.pdbx_seq_one_letter_code
_entity_poly.pdbx_strand_id
1 'polypeptide(L)'
;MPDRTPTKKKTPAKPRRANAVERPPAKVGMATQLAAIQDRYRRAMTAALDHPHREQGDLIRIALAALLAEKAALGVADGQEMAEALES
;
A
#
# COMPACT_ATOMS: atom_id res chain seq x y z
N MET A 1 2.58 43.42 53.42
CA MET A 1 1.63 43.73 52.32
C MET A 1 2.41 43.52 51.01
N PRO A 2 1.97 42.67 50.08
CA PRO A 2 2.83 42.04 49.08
C PRO A 2 3.04 42.87 47.80
N ASP A 3 4.29 42.89 47.33
CA ASP A 3 4.74 43.39 46.03
C ASP A 3 4.07 42.66 44.86
N ARG A 4 3.47 43.43 43.94
CA ARG A 4 2.92 42.93 42.67
C ARG A 4 3.76 43.43 41.50
N THR A 5 4.66 42.61 41.00
CA THR A 5 5.28 42.80 39.68
C THR A 5 4.58 41.94 38.62
N PRO A 6 4.36 42.45 37.40
CA PRO A 6 3.48 41.83 36.43
C PRO A 6 4.11 40.62 35.73
N THR A 7 3.32 39.56 35.59
CA THR A 7 3.63 38.30 34.92
C THR A 7 3.96 38.55 33.43
N LYS A 8 5.22 38.31 33.03
CA LYS A 8 5.61 38.29 31.61
C LYS A 8 4.89 37.14 30.91
N LYS A 9 3.95 37.47 30.01
CA LYS A 9 3.28 36.53 29.11
C LYS A 9 4.35 35.83 28.24
N LYS A 10 4.48 34.51 28.39
CA LYS A 10 5.22 33.67 27.43
C LYS A 10 4.38 33.56 26.17
N THR A 11 4.85 34.16 25.08
CA THR A 11 4.34 33.95 23.73
C THR A 11 4.51 32.47 23.36
N PRO A 12 3.48 31.74 22.88
CA PRO A 12 3.67 30.38 22.41
C PRO A 12 4.44 30.45 21.08
N ALA A 13 5.63 29.85 21.06
CA ALA A 13 6.41 29.69 19.84
C ALA A 13 5.59 28.88 18.83
N LYS A 14 5.40 29.42 17.63
CA LYS A 14 4.87 28.72 16.46
C LYS A 14 5.54 27.34 16.33
N PRO A 15 4.81 26.27 15.94
CA PRO A 15 5.47 25.02 15.61
C PRO A 15 6.35 25.26 14.39
N ARG A 16 7.65 25.29 14.64
CA ARG A 16 8.69 25.25 13.61
C ARG A 16 8.41 23.95 12.87
N ARG A 17 7.91 24.04 11.63
CA ARG A 17 7.78 22.90 10.72
C ARG A 17 9.18 22.32 10.61
N ALA A 18 9.45 21.31 11.45
CA ALA A 18 10.66 20.53 11.37
C ALA A 18 10.66 19.98 9.96
N ASN A 19 11.73 20.30 9.23
CA ASN A 19 12.06 19.73 7.94
C ASN A 19 11.53 18.31 7.90
N ALA A 20 10.57 18.05 7.00
CA ALA A 20 10.19 16.70 6.68
C ALA A 20 11.45 16.07 6.11
N VAL A 21 12.26 15.50 7.01
CA VAL A 21 13.28 14.52 6.69
C VAL A 21 12.52 13.56 5.80
N GLU A 22 12.89 13.53 4.52
CA GLU A 22 12.48 12.51 3.58
C GLU A 22 12.90 11.19 4.21
N ARG A 23 12.03 10.67 5.08
CA ARG A 23 12.19 9.35 5.64
C ARG A 23 12.18 8.46 4.39
N PRO A 24 13.22 7.64 4.18
CA PRO A 24 13.17 6.65 3.12
C PRO A 24 11.83 5.93 3.27
N PRO A 25 11.09 5.69 2.16
CA PRO A 25 9.75 5.16 2.21
C PRO A 25 9.78 3.98 3.18
N ALA A 26 8.97 4.06 4.24
CA ALA A 26 8.96 3.03 5.28
C ALA A 26 8.89 1.68 4.56
N LYS A 27 9.85 0.78 4.83
CA LYS A 27 9.90 -0.53 4.17
C LYS A 27 8.54 -1.19 4.39
N VAL A 28 7.71 -1.14 3.36
CA VAL A 28 6.33 -1.60 3.43
C VAL A 28 6.42 -3.10 3.62
N GLY A 29 5.81 -3.63 4.67
CA GLY A 29 5.84 -5.07 4.95
C GLY A 29 5.25 -5.86 3.79
N MET A 30 5.73 -7.08 3.57
CA MET A 30 5.30 -7.96 2.48
C MET A 30 3.76 -8.12 2.43
N ALA A 31 3.11 -8.26 3.58
CA ALA A 31 1.65 -8.35 3.66
C ALA A 31 0.94 -7.09 3.10
N THR A 32 1.48 -5.90 3.38
CA THR A 32 0.96 -4.64 2.87
C THR A 32 1.23 -4.49 1.36
N GLN A 33 2.37 -4.97 0.87
CA GLN A 33 2.66 -5.00 -0.56
C GLN A 33 1.71 -5.95 -1.30
N LEU A 34 1.46 -7.14 -0.76
CA LEU A 34 0.48 -8.09 -1.31
C LEU A 34 -0.94 -7.55 -1.30
N ALA A 35 -1.36 -6.90 -0.21
CA ALA A 35 -2.67 -6.26 -0.15
C ALA A 35 -2.82 -5.16 -1.22
N ALA A 36 -1.75 -4.39 -1.50
CA ALA A 36 -1.77 -3.37 -2.54
C ALA A 36 -1.86 -3.98 -3.95
N ILE A 37 -1.15 -5.07 -4.22
CA ILE A 37 -1.25 -5.82 -5.49
C ILE A 37 -2.67 -6.38 -5.68
N GLN A 38 -3.22 -7.00 -4.64
CA GLN A 38 -4.58 -7.56 -4.66
C GLN A 38 -5.65 -6.47 -4.85
N ASP A 39 -5.49 -5.30 -4.23
CA ASP A 39 -6.43 -4.19 -4.43
C ASP A 39 -6.38 -3.64 -5.86
N ARG A 40 -5.19 -3.56 -6.49
CA ARG A 40 -5.06 -3.21 -7.92
C ARG A 40 -5.81 -4.20 -8.81
N TYR A 41 -5.61 -5.49 -8.58
CA TYR A 41 -6.34 -6.54 -9.33
C TYR A 41 -7.85 -6.40 -9.15
N ARG A 42 -8.33 -6.22 -7.91
CA ARG A 42 -9.75 -6.05 -7.62
C ARG A 42 -10.35 -4.84 -8.35
N ARG A 43 -9.65 -3.69 -8.35
CA ARG A 43 -10.09 -2.49 -9.09
C ARG A 43 -10.13 -2.71 -10.59
N ALA A 44 -9.13 -3.41 -11.15
CA ALA A 44 -9.13 -3.75 -12.57
C ALA A 44 -10.30 -4.66 -12.95
N MET A 45 -10.63 -5.64 -12.09
CA MET A 45 -11.81 -6.50 -12.26
C MET A 45 -13.12 -5.68 -12.24
N THR A 46 -13.24 -4.73 -11.30
CA THR A 46 -14.42 -3.85 -11.24
C THR A 46 -14.53 -2.96 -12.48
N ALA A 47 -13.42 -2.36 -12.93
CA ALA A 47 -13.40 -1.53 -14.14
C ALA A 47 -13.75 -2.34 -15.40
N ALA A 48 -13.33 -3.61 -15.48
CA ALA A 48 -13.66 -4.47 -16.62
C ALA A 48 -15.16 -4.75 -16.76
N LEU A 49 -15.96 -4.61 -15.69
CA LEU A 49 -17.42 -4.80 -15.75
C LEU A 49 -18.12 -3.75 -16.62
N ASP A 50 -17.48 -2.61 -16.86
CA ASP A 50 -18.02 -1.53 -17.70
C ASP A 50 -17.81 -1.80 -19.21
N HIS A 51 -17.20 -2.93 -19.57
CA HIS A 51 -16.86 -3.29 -20.95
C HIS A 51 -17.72 -4.46 -21.48
N PRO A 52 -17.91 -4.57 -22.81
CA PRO A 52 -18.53 -5.74 -23.43
C PRO A 52 -17.79 -7.04 -23.09
N HIS A 53 -18.51 -8.17 -23.04
CA HIS A 53 -17.97 -9.46 -22.56
C HIS A 53 -16.64 -9.91 -23.18
N ARG A 54 -16.42 -9.63 -24.48
CA ARG A 54 -15.17 -9.97 -25.14
C ARG A 54 -13.99 -9.16 -24.58
N GLU A 55 -14.15 -7.83 -24.51
CA GLU A 55 -13.15 -6.91 -23.96
C GLU A 55 -12.97 -7.12 -22.46
N GLN A 56 -14.07 -7.35 -21.74
CA GLN A 56 -14.04 -7.72 -20.32
C GLN A 56 -13.15 -8.95 -20.09
N GLY A 57 -13.30 -10.01 -20.90
CA GLY A 57 -12.45 -11.19 -20.81
C GLY A 57 -10.97 -10.91 -21.07
N ASP A 58 -10.66 -10.02 -22.01
CA ASP A 58 -9.28 -9.60 -22.29
C ASP A 58 -8.67 -8.80 -21.14
N LEU A 59 -9.43 -7.84 -20.60
CA LEU A 59 -9.02 -7.02 -19.46
C LEU A 59 -8.80 -7.86 -18.20
N ILE A 60 -9.68 -8.82 -17.92
CA ILE A 60 -9.54 -9.74 -16.79
C ILE A 60 -8.27 -10.59 -16.94
N ARG A 61 -7.99 -11.11 -18.13
CA ARG A 61 -6.77 -11.90 -18.38
C ARG A 61 -5.49 -11.07 -18.20
N ILE A 62 -5.49 -9.84 -18.68
CA ILE A 62 -4.37 -8.90 -18.49
C ILE A 62 -4.17 -8.59 -17.00
N ALA A 63 -5.26 -8.29 -16.28
CA ALA A 63 -5.21 -8.00 -14.85
C ALA A 63 -4.69 -9.19 -14.04
N LEU A 64 -5.12 -10.40 -14.39
CA LEU A 64 -4.63 -11.63 -13.77
C LEU A 64 -3.14 -11.84 -14.04
N ALA A 65 -2.69 -11.68 -15.29
CA ALA A 65 -1.27 -11.80 -15.64
C ALA A 65 -0.40 -10.82 -14.85
N ALA A 66 -0.86 -9.56 -14.69
CA ALA A 66 -0.18 -8.56 -13.87
C ALA A 66 -0.12 -8.95 -12.39
N LEU A 67 -1.23 -9.44 -11.82
CA LEU A 67 -1.28 -9.93 -10.43
C LEU A 67 -0.22 -11.03 -10.18
N LEU A 68 -0.13 -12.02 -11.08
CA LEU A 68 0.81 -13.13 -10.93
C LEU A 68 2.26 -12.66 -11.08
N ALA A 69 2.55 -11.80 -12.05
CA ALA A 69 3.88 -11.23 -12.23
C ALA A 69 4.34 -10.39 -11.02
N GLU A 70 3.45 -9.57 -10.46
CA GLU A 70 3.73 -8.75 -9.28
C GLU A 70 3.93 -9.62 -8.02
N LYS A 71 3.15 -10.69 -7.85
CA LYS A 71 3.36 -11.67 -6.77
C LYS A 71 4.69 -12.42 -6.91
N ALA A 72 5.02 -12.87 -8.13
CA ALA A 72 6.28 -13.56 -8.41
C ALA A 72 7.48 -12.64 -8.15
N ALA A 73 7.39 -11.35 -8.48
CA ALA A 73 8.41 -10.36 -8.15
C ALA A 73 8.61 -10.17 -6.63
N LEU A 74 7.60 -10.49 -5.81
CA LEU A 74 7.71 -10.54 -4.35
C LEU A 74 8.19 -11.90 -3.81
N GLY A 75 8.50 -12.86 -4.68
CA GLY A 75 8.90 -14.21 -4.30
C GLY A 75 7.74 -15.06 -3.75
N VAL A 76 6.49 -14.70 -4.06
CA VAL A 76 5.33 -15.51 -3.70
C VAL A 76 5.08 -16.55 -4.77
N ALA A 77 5.32 -17.81 -4.45
CA ALA A 77 4.91 -18.94 -5.28
C ALA A 77 3.38 -19.10 -5.20
N ASP A 78 2.73 -19.33 -6.34
CA ASP A 78 1.30 -19.62 -6.40
C ASP A 78 1.03 -21.08 -6.00
N GLY A 79 1.38 -21.47 -4.76
CA GLY A 79 0.92 -22.67 -4.05
C GLY A 79 1.17 -24.05 -4.68
N GLN A 80 1.56 -24.14 -5.94
CA GLN A 80 1.63 -25.38 -6.70
C GLN A 80 2.90 -26.17 -6.33
N GLU A 81 4.01 -25.48 -6.10
CA GLU A 81 5.24 -26.09 -5.54
C GLU A 81 5.05 -26.59 -4.09
N MET A 82 4.13 -25.98 -3.33
CA MET A 82 3.82 -26.42 -1.97
C MET A 82 2.89 -27.63 -1.95
N ALA A 83 2.04 -27.80 -2.95
CA ALA A 83 1.22 -28.99 -3.11
C ALA A 83 2.08 -30.20 -3.49
N GLU A 84 3.00 -30.06 -4.46
CA GLU A 84 3.90 -31.15 -4.87
C GLU A 84 4.89 -31.57 -3.77
N ALA A 85 5.33 -30.64 -2.91
CA ALA A 85 6.19 -30.93 -1.77
C ALA A 85 5.48 -31.62 -0.59
N LEU A 86 4.14 -31.57 -0.53
CA LEU A 86 3.32 -32.27 0.46
C LEU A 86 2.87 -33.66 -0.01
N GLU A 87 2.98 -33.93 -1.31
CA GLU A 87 2.64 -35.21 -1.95
C GLU A 87 3.87 -36.12 -2.20
N SER A 88 5.09 -35.68 -1.84
CA SER A 88 6.36 -36.46 -1.91
C SER A 88 6.83 -36.91 -0.52
#